data_AF-A0A2D9SXC3-F1
#
_entry.id   AF-A0A2D9SXC3-F1
#
_cell.length_a   1.000
_cell.length_b   1.000
_cell.length_c   1.000
_cell.angle_alpha   90.00
_cell.angle_beta   90.00
_cell.angle_gamma   90.00
#
_symmetry.space_group_name_H-M   'P 1'
#
loop_
_entity.id
_entity.type
_entity.pdbx_description
1 polymer ?
#
loop_
_entity_poly.entity_id
_entity_poly.type
_entity_poly.pdbx_seq_one_letter_code
_entity_poly.pdbx_strand_id
1 'polypeptide(L)'
;MTGIAVAWSLFIFFGGQSVEAWLSSLFFGAGLGAGIGAFVAWLHLDRENSLVLGLTALVVIGSGIAGAWGGYEYGSAQEVKCCAMPTVSPVYYTALGSAVVANIAGVAFASARALLTRKRPTQFHNAVH
;
A
#
# COMPACT_ATOMS: atom_id res chain seq x y z
N MET A 1 6.12 9.74 2.11
CA MET A 1 7.23 10.39 1.38
C MET A 1 8.61 9.84 1.74
N THR A 2 8.85 9.43 2.99
CA THR A 2 10.13 8.82 3.42
C THR A 2 10.53 7.58 2.61
N GLY A 3 9.60 6.67 2.31
CA GLY A 3 9.89 5.47 1.49
C GLY A 3 10.36 5.78 0.06
N ILE A 4 9.82 6.84 -0.55
CA ILE A 4 10.26 7.33 -1.86
C ILE A 4 11.66 7.93 -1.77
N ALA A 5 11.96 8.70 -0.73
CA ALA A 5 13.28 9.27 -0.51
C ALA A 5 14.34 8.17 -0.36
N VAL A 6 14.05 7.12 0.42
CA VAL A 6 14.95 5.97 0.59
C VAL A 6 15.17 5.24 -0.74
N ALA A 7 14.10 4.96 -1.49
CA ALA A 7 14.18 4.32 -2.80
C ALA A 7 15.02 5.13 -3.80
N TRP A 8 14.88 6.46 -3.77
CA TRP A 8 15.65 7.37 -4.61
C TRP A 8 17.13 7.40 -4.23
N SER A 9 17.44 7.46 -2.92
CA SER A 9 18.82 7.40 -2.43
C SER A 9 19.49 6.08 -2.84
N LEU A 10 18.82 4.94 -2.62
CA LEU A 10 19.34 3.63 -3.02
C LEU A 10 19.65 3.58 -4.52
N PHE A 11 18.76 4.10 -5.35
CA PHE A 11 18.98 4.13 -6.80
C PHE A 11 20.24 4.91 -7.19
N ILE A 12 20.48 6.08 -6.55
CA ILE A 12 21.66 6.92 -6.82
C ILE A 12 22.94 6.25 -6.35
N PHE A 13 22.96 5.75 -5.11
CA PHE A 13 24.17 5.17 -4.52
C PHE A 13 24.56 3.83 -5.16
N PHE A 14 23.61 3.10 -5.73
CA PHE A 14 23.88 1.87 -6.49
C PHE A 14 24.12 2.11 -7.99
N GLY A 15 24.15 3.37 -8.45
CA GLY A 15 24.50 3.71 -9.82
C GLY A 15 23.48 3.23 -10.86
N GLY A 16 22.20 3.19 -10.50
CA GLY A 16 21.14 2.82 -11.43
C GLY A 16 21.11 3.75 -12.65
N GLN A 17 21.13 3.19 -13.85
CA GLN A 17 21.08 3.95 -15.11
C GLN A 17 19.78 3.77 -15.90
N SER A 18 18.91 2.84 -15.49
CA SER A 18 17.66 2.57 -16.20
C SER A 18 16.46 3.28 -15.57
N VAL A 19 15.64 3.89 -16.42
CA VAL A 19 14.39 4.55 -16.03
C VAL A 19 13.40 3.54 -15.43
N GLU A 20 13.38 2.32 -15.95
CA GLU A 20 12.53 1.22 -15.43
C GLU A 20 12.93 0.79 -14.01
N ALA A 21 14.23 0.71 -13.71
CA ALA A 21 14.69 0.39 -12.34
C ALA A 21 14.39 1.54 -11.37
N TRP A 22 14.43 2.78 -11.86
CA TRP A 22 14.05 3.94 -11.06
C TRP A 22 12.55 3.92 -10.74
N LEU A 23 11.70 3.70 -11.75
CA LEU A 23 10.25 3.63 -11.57
C LEU A 23 9.82 2.49 -10.66
N SER A 24 10.36 1.28 -10.88
CA SER A 24 10.07 0.15 -10.00
C SER A 24 10.50 0.42 -8.56
N SER A 25 11.71 0.97 -8.34
CA SER A 25 12.18 1.39 -7.02
C SER A 25 11.21 2.37 -6.35
N LEU A 26 10.67 3.34 -7.11
CA LEU A 26 9.67 4.27 -6.60
C LEU A 26 8.34 3.61 -6.24
N PHE A 27 7.84 2.67 -7.05
CA PHE A 27 6.60 1.96 -6.77
C PHE A 27 6.74 1.09 -5.52
N PHE A 28 7.85 0.38 -5.40
CA PHE A 28 8.16 -0.41 -4.20
C PHE A 28 8.37 0.49 -2.99
N GLY A 29 9.10 1.59 -3.10
CA GLY A 29 9.33 2.53 -1.99
C GLY A 29 8.05 3.23 -1.51
N ALA A 30 7.21 3.68 -2.44
CA ALA A 30 5.91 4.26 -2.13
C ALA A 30 4.94 3.22 -1.57
N GLY A 31 4.88 2.04 -2.17
CA GLY A 31 4.02 0.91 -1.77
C GLY A 31 4.38 0.36 -0.40
N LEU A 32 5.66 0.07 -0.15
CA LEU A 32 6.15 -0.40 1.14
C LEU A 32 5.98 0.66 2.22
N GLY A 33 6.31 1.92 1.93
CA GLY A 33 6.18 3.00 2.90
C GLY A 33 4.73 3.24 3.33
N ALA A 34 3.81 3.33 2.37
CA ALA A 34 2.38 3.45 2.67
C ALA A 34 1.83 2.18 3.31
N GLY A 35 2.25 1.02 2.82
CA GLY A 35 1.81 -0.28 3.29
C GLY A 35 2.16 -0.53 4.76
N ILE A 36 3.42 -0.27 5.14
CA ILE A 36 3.89 -0.36 6.53
C ILE A 36 3.19 0.68 7.39
N GLY A 37 3.05 1.92 6.91
CA GLY A 37 2.37 2.99 7.66
C GLY A 37 0.92 2.65 7.96
N ALA A 38 0.18 2.17 6.96
CA ALA A 38 -1.19 1.69 7.13
C ALA A 38 -1.21 0.47 8.04
N PHE A 39 -0.34 -0.52 7.84
CA PHE A 39 -0.28 -1.70 8.71
C PHE A 39 -0.06 -1.33 10.18
N VAL A 40 0.86 -0.39 10.48
CA VAL A 40 1.11 0.10 11.84
C VAL A 40 -0.10 0.87 12.39
N ALA A 41 -0.74 1.72 11.58
CA ALA A 41 -1.92 2.48 11.98
C ALA A 41 -3.10 1.56 12.34
N TRP A 42 -3.29 0.48 11.59
CA TRP A 42 -4.36 -0.49 11.79
C TRP A 42 -3.97 -1.62 12.77
N LEU A 43 -2.69 -1.74 13.14
CA LEU A 43 -2.16 -2.78 14.03
C LEU A 43 -2.82 -2.80 15.41
N HIS A 44 -3.27 -1.64 15.90
CA HIS A 44 -3.96 -1.56 17.18
C HIS A 44 -5.35 -2.20 17.16
N LEU A 45 -5.96 -2.34 15.97
CA LEU A 45 -7.26 -2.97 15.78
C LEU A 45 -7.16 -4.51 15.73
N ASP A 46 -6.00 -5.05 15.37
CA ASP A 46 -5.74 -6.49 15.17
C ASP A 46 -4.79 -7.06 16.25
N ARG A 47 -5.25 -7.13 17.51
CA ARG A 47 -4.54 -7.91 18.55
C ARG A 47 -4.93 -9.39 18.44
N GLU A 48 -4.44 -10.03 17.39
CA GLU A 48 -5.00 -11.28 16.84
C GLU A 48 -3.90 -12.26 16.40
N ASN A 49 -4.30 -13.45 15.93
CA ASN A 49 -3.40 -14.53 15.51
C ASN A 49 -2.35 -14.04 14.47
N SER A 50 -1.10 -14.49 14.61
CA SER A 50 0.05 -14.07 13.78
C SER A 50 -0.19 -14.24 12.27
N LEU A 51 -0.99 -15.25 11.91
CA LEU A 51 -1.41 -15.51 10.54
C LEU A 51 -2.25 -14.38 9.95
N VAL A 52 -3.18 -13.81 10.73
CA VAL A 52 -4.04 -12.72 10.24
C VAL A 52 -3.27 -11.42 10.16
N LEU A 53 -2.33 -11.21 11.09
CA LEU A 53 -1.40 -10.09 11.03
C LEU A 53 -0.57 -10.14 9.74
N GLY A 54 -0.04 -11.33 9.39
CA GLY A 54 0.69 -11.54 8.15
C GLY A 54 -0.15 -11.30 6.89
N LEU A 55 -1.41 -11.78 6.87
CA LEU A 55 -2.33 -11.54 5.75
C LEU A 55 -2.64 -10.05 5.57
N THR A 56 -2.86 -9.33 6.68
CA THR A 56 -3.14 -7.89 6.65
C THR A 56 -1.94 -7.13 6.09
N ALA A 57 -0.72 -7.46 6.54
CA ALA A 57 0.50 -6.87 6.00
C ALA A 57 0.62 -7.10 4.49
N LEU A 58 0.37 -8.33 4.03
CA LEU A 58 0.48 -8.69 2.62
C LEU A 58 -0.55 -7.94 1.76
N VAL A 59 -1.80 -7.85 2.22
CA VAL A 59 -2.88 -7.11 1.53
C VAL A 59 -2.54 -5.63 1.43
N VAL A 60 -2.13 -5.01 2.54
CA VAL A 60 -1.90 -3.56 2.61
C VAL A 60 -0.63 -3.15 1.85
N ILE A 61 0.43 -3.96 1.89
CA ILE A 61 1.64 -3.73 1.09
C ILE A 61 1.37 -3.97 -0.40
N GLY A 62 0.73 -5.08 -0.76
CA GLY A 62 0.44 -5.41 -2.16
C GLY A 62 -0.47 -4.38 -2.82
N SER A 63 -1.51 -3.96 -2.11
CA SER A 63 -2.42 -2.90 -2.56
C SER A 63 -1.74 -1.53 -2.62
N GLY A 64 -0.82 -1.22 -1.70
CA GLY A 64 0.02 -0.01 -1.78
C GLY A 64 0.89 0.02 -3.03
N ILE A 65 1.55 -1.10 -3.38
CA ILE A 65 2.37 -1.19 -4.61
C ILE A 65 1.49 -1.04 -5.87
N ALA A 66 0.35 -1.74 -5.91
CA ALA A 66 -0.61 -1.62 -7.01
C ALA A 66 -1.17 -0.19 -7.14
N GLY A 67 -1.46 0.47 -6.02
CA GLY A 67 -1.89 1.87 -5.97
C GLY A 67 -0.80 2.84 -6.40
N ALA A 68 0.48 2.53 -6.13
CA ALA A 68 1.61 3.32 -6.59
C ALA A 68 1.72 3.29 -8.13
N TRP A 69 1.60 2.09 -8.72
CA TRP A 69 1.59 1.91 -10.17
C TRP A 69 0.37 2.60 -10.81
N GLY A 70 -0.84 2.36 -10.30
CA GLY A 70 -2.06 2.98 -10.83
C GLY A 70 -2.06 4.51 -10.70
N GLY A 71 -1.49 5.03 -9.62
CA GLY A 71 -1.28 6.47 -9.45
C GLY A 71 -0.28 7.04 -10.45
N TYR A 72 0.76 6.29 -10.81
CA TYR A 72 1.72 6.70 -11.85
C TYR A 72 1.04 6.81 -13.22
N GLU A 73 0.31 5.77 -13.62
CA GLU A 73 -0.41 5.73 -14.90
C GLU A 73 -1.46 6.86 -14.99
N TYR A 74 -2.15 7.14 -13.89
CA TYR A 74 -3.06 8.27 -13.83
C TYR A 74 -2.34 9.62 -14.01
N GLY A 75 -1.18 9.78 -13.37
CA GLY A 75 -0.38 11.00 -13.47
C GLY A 75 0.33 11.18 -14.82
N SER A 76 0.68 10.09 -15.50
CA SER A 76 1.34 10.10 -16.82
C SER A 76 0.35 10.35 -17.97
N ALA A 77 -0.90 9.89 -17.83
CA ALA A 77 -1.97 10.09 -18.81
C ALA A 77 -2.61 11.48 -18.73
N GLN A 78 -2.23 12.32 -17.76
CA GLN A 78 -2.77 13.66 -17.62
C GLN A 78 -2.25 14.58 -18.73
N GLU A 79 -3.10 14.90 -19.71
CA GLU A 79 -2.76 15.83 -20.78
C GLU A 79 -2.49 17.23 -20.22
N VAL A 80 -1.22 17.60 -20.14
CA VAL A 80 -0.80 18.98 -19.93
C VAL A 80 -0.98 19.75 -21.22
N LYS A 81 -1.67 20.91 -21.16
CA LYS A 81 -1.72 21.86 -22.28
C LYS A 81 -0.30 22.09 -22.79
N CYS A 82 -0.08 21.94 -24.10
CA CYS A 82 1.23 22.16 -24.72
C CYS A 82 1.84 23.47 -24.19
N CYS A 83 3.08 23.38 -23.71
CA CYS A 83 3.88 24.44 -23.08
C CYS A 83 3.66 24.70 -21.58
N ALA A 84 2.77 23.98 -20.88
CA ALA A 84 2.72 23.98 -19.43
C ALA A 84 3.54 22.82 -18.86
N MET A 85 4.54 23.11 -18.01
CA MET A 85 5.11 22.07 -17.15
C MET A 85 4.01 21.51 -16.25
N PRO A 86 3.96 20.18 -16.00
CA PRO A 86 3.06 19.60 -15.02
C PRO A 86 3.20 20.34 -13.70
N THR A 87 2.09 20.84 -13.15
CA THR A 87 2.08 21.52 -11.84
C THR A 87 2.46 20.57 -10.71
N VAL A 88 2.24 19.27 -10.91
CA VAL A 88 2.67 18.19 -10.03
C VAL A 88 3.30 17.06 -10.85
N SER A 89 4.37 16.46 -10.33
CA SER A 89 5.03 15.34 -11.00
C SER A 89 4.19 14.06 -10.90
N PRO A 90 4.28 13.12 -11.86
CA PRO A 90 3.62 11.81 -11.76
C PRO A 90 3.95 11.05 -10.47
N VAL A 91 5.14 11.29 -9.90
CA VAL A 91 5.59 10.75 -8.60
C VAL A 91 4.70 11.20 -7.43
N TYR A 92 4.04 12.34 -7.53
CA TYR A 92 3.06 12.78 -6.53
C TYR A 92 1.85 11.82 -6.50
N TYR A 93 1.34 11.47 -7.67
CA TYR A 93 0.19 10.58 -7.79
C TYR A 93 0.52 9.14 -7.42
N THR A 94 1.77 8.69 -7.55
CA THR A 94 2.18 7.37 -7.03
C THR A 94 2.08 7.30 -5.50
N ALA A 95 2.54 8.36 -4.81
CA ALA A 95 2.45 8.44 -3.36
C ALA A 95 1.00 8.49 -2.89
N LEU A 96 0.18 9.30 -3.58
CA LEU A 96 -1.24 9.46 -3.27
C LEU A 96 -2.03 8.18 -3.53
N GLY A 97 -1.85 7.58 -4.71
CA GLY A 97 -2.50 6.32 -5.09
C GLY A 97 -2.12 5.18 -4.15
N SER A 98 -0.83 5.06 -3.80
CA SER A 98 -0.35 4.08 -2.83
C SER A 98 -1.04 4.24 -1.46
N ALA A 99 -1.05 5.46 -0.91
CA ALA A 99 -1.65 5.72 0.39
C ALA A 99 -3.16 5.46 0.41
N VAL A 100 -3.89 5.94 -0.60
CA VAL A 100 -5.34 5.77 -0.68
C VAL A 100 -5.71 4.29 -0.79
N VAL A 101 -5.08 3.57 -1.73
CA VAL A 101 -5.40 2.17 -2.00
C VAL A 101 -4.99 1.27 -0.83
N ALA A 102 -3.83 1.49 -0.21
CA ALA A 102 -3.39 0.74 0.97
C ALA A 102 -4.37 0.87 2.16
N ASN A 103 -4.88 2.07 2.42
CA ASN A 103 -5.84 2.30 3.50
C ASN A 103 -7.22 1.72 3.20
N ILE A 104 -7.73 1.89 1.96
CA ILE A 104 -9.00 1.28 1.55
C ILE A 104 -8.92 -0.24 1.68
N ALA A 105 -7.82 -0.85 1.23
CA ALA A 105 -7.62 -2.29 1.33
C ALA A 105 -7.56 -2.76 2.78
N GLY A 106 -6.89 -2.02 3.67
CA GLY A 106 -6.88 -2.30 5.11
C GLY A 106 -8.27 -2.30 5.73
N VAL A 107 -9.07 -1.26 5.45
CA VAL A 107 -10.47 -1.17 5.94
C VAL A 107 -11.36 -2.26 5.34
N ALA A 108 -11.22 -2.55 4.05
CA ALA A 108 -11.97 -3.60 3.37
C ALA A 108 -11.64 -4.97 3.94
N PHE A 109 -10.36 -5.25 4.20
CA PHE A 109 -9.93 -6.51 4.82
C PHE A 109 -10.47 -6.64 6.24
N ALA A 110 -10.33 -5.60 7.07
CA ALA A 110 -10.83 -5.61 8.45
C ALA A 110 -12.36 -5.76 8.52
N SER A 111 -13.10 -5.08 7.65
CA SER A 111 -14.56 -5.18 7.59
C SER A 111 -15.03 -6.53 7.06
N ALA A 112 -14.43 -7.06 5.99
CA ALA A 112 -14.73 -8.40 5.48
C ALA A 112 -14.47 -9.47 6.53
N ARG A 113 -13.35 -9.35 7.25
CA ARG A 113 -13.01 -10.21 8.37
C ARG A 113 -14.08 -10.15 9.46
N ALA A 114 -14.43 -8.94 9.93
CA ALA A 114 -15.44 -8.76 10.97
C ALA A 114 -16.79 -9.36 10.59
N LEU A 115 -17.17 -9.30 9.31
CA LEU A 115 -18.39 -9.94 8.80
C LEU A 115 -18.29 -11.47 8.78
N LEU A 116 -17.14 -12.01 8.39
CA LEU A 116 -16.91 -13.47 8.34
C LEU A 116 -16.83 -14.09 9.74
N THR A 117 -16.16 -13.44 10.70
CA THR A 117 -16.11 -13.92 12.08
C THR A 117 -17.46 -13.81 12.77
N ARG A 118 -18.24 -12.76 12.50
CA ARG A 118 -19.63 -12.63 12.99
C ARG A 118 -20.55 -13.74 12.47
N LYS A 119 -20.26 -14.28 11.28
CA LYS A 119 -21.00 -15.42 10.69
C LYS A 119 -20.55 -16.79 11.17
N ARG A 120 -19.48 -16.91 11.97
CA ARG A 120 -19.11 -18.15 12.68
C ARG A 120 -19.86 -18.14 14.02
N PRO A 121 -21.00 -18.84 14.16
CA PRO A 121 -21.61 -18.99 15.46
C PRO A 121 -20.62 -19.81 16.30
N THR A 122 -20.32 -19.31 17.48
CA THR A 122 -19.79 -20.04 18.64
C THR A 122 -19.94 -21.56 18.54
N GLN A 123 -18.91 -22.25 18.05
CA GLN A 123 -18.69 -23.67 18.33
C GLN A 123 -18.09 -23.76 19.74
N PHE A 124 -18.77 -23.18 20.73
CA PHE A 124 -18.45 -23.41 22.12
C PHE A 124 -19.03 -24.77 22.51
N HIS A 125 -18.11 -25.66 22.87
CA HIS A 125 -18.30 -26.89 23.61
C HIS A 125 -19.51 -26.84 24.56
N ASN A 126 -20.55 -27.63 24.26
CA ASN A 126 -21.29 -28.31 25.32
C ASN A 126 -20.61 -29.68 25.51
N ALA A 127 -19.48 -29.64 26.20
CA ALA A 127 -18.88 -30.82 26.82
C ALA A 127 -18.64 -30.47 28.28
N VAL A 128 -19.71 -30.46 29.09
CA VAL A 128 -19.60 -30.64 30.53
C VAL A 128 -20.77 -31.53 30.96
N HIS A 129 -20.37 -32.76 31.27
CA HIS A 129 -20.89 -33.75 32.21
C HIS A 129 -22.12 -33.41 33.05
#